data_AF-A0A1B6JDM2-F1
#
_entry.id   AF-A0A1B6JDM2-F1
#
_cell.length_a   1.000
_cell.length_b   1.000
_cell.length_c   1.000
_cell.angle_alpha   90.00
_cell.angle_beta   90.00
_cell.angle_gamma   90.00
#
_symmetry.space_group_name_H-M   'P 1'
#
loop_
_entity.id
_entity.type
_entity.pdbx_description
1 polymer ?
#
loop_
_entity_poly.entity_id
_entity_poly.type
_entity_poly.pdbx_seq_one_letter_code
_entity_poly.pdbx_strand_id
1 'polypeptide(L)'
;KNISYIAKETPMMFYLNCHACLEQLRIKAEADAGRGPVTLVVGPMDVGKSTVTRILLNYAARMGRRPIYVDLDVGQGQISIPGTIGAVMVERPASVDEGFSQQAPLVYHYGNKSMGQNLTFFNTLVSRMAEVVHDRMRANKKANASGIIINT
;
A
#
# COMPACT_ATOMS: atom_id res chain seq x y z
N LYS A 1 -13.57 5.65 28.52
CA LYS A 1 -14.72 6.56 28.23
C LYS A 1 -15.02 6.45 26.74
N ASN A 2 -16.19 5.94 26.36
CA ASN A 2 -16.60 5.84 24.95
C ASN A 2 -17.11 7.20 24.49
N ILE A 3 -16.23 7.98 23.86
CA ILE A 3 -16.62 9.21 23.19
C ILE A 3 -17.14 8.80 21.81
N SER A 4 -18.44 8.99 21.57
CA SER A 4 -19.08 8.78 20.28
C SER A 4 -19.63 10.11 19.77
N TYR A 5 -19.19 10.54 18.59
CA TYR A 5 -19.68 11.75 17.94
C TYR A 5 -19.75 11.55 16.43
N ILE A 6 -20.52 12.40 15.74
CA ILE A 6 -20.66 12.38 14.28
C ILE A 6 -19.92 13.60 13.73
N ALA A 7 -18.87 13.37 12.93
CA ALA A 7 -18.20 14.43 12.19
C ALA A 7 -18.98 14.75 10.90
N LYS A 8 -19.30 16.03 10.68
CA LYS A 8 -19.98 16.48 9.45
C LYS A 8 -19.01 16.72 8.29
N GLU A 9 -17.78 17.11 8.60
CA GLU A 9 -16.75 17.42 7.61
C GLU A 9 -15.70 16.32 7.59
N THR A 10 -15.42 15.78 6.40
CA THR A 10 -14.41 14.75 6.21
C THR A 10 -13.66 14.96 4.89
N PRO A 11 -12.38 14.58 4.80
CA PRO A 11 -11.60 14.68 3.57
C PRO A 11 -11.92 13.58 2.53
N MET A 12 -13.04 12.86 2.68
CA MET A 12 -13.36 11.68 1.86
C MET A 12 -13.45 11.96 0.37
N MET A 13 -13.90 13.17 -0.01
CA MET A 13 -13.93 13.59 -1.42
C MET A 13 -12.54 13.68 -2.03
N PHE A 14 -11.52 14.10 -1.26
CA PHE A 14 -10.14 14.12 -1.75
C PHE A 14 -9.61 12.71 -2.01
N TYR A 15 -9.91 11.75 -1.14
CA TYR A 15 -9.51 10.36 -1.33
C TYR A 15 -10.21 9.71 -2.53
N LEU A 16 -11.49 10.01 -2.74
CA LEU A 16 -12.25 9.54 -3.90
C LEU A 16 -11.69 10.12 -5.20
N ASN A 17 -11.43 11.43 -5.24
CA ASN A 17 -10.87 12.08 -6.42
C ASN A 17 -9.46 11.56 -6.73
N CYS A 18 -8.62 11.37 -5.70
CA CYS A 18 -7.31 10.75 -5.84
C CYS A 18 -7.42 9.34 -6.45
N HIS A 19 -8.33 8.52 -5.91
CA HIS A 19 -8.59 7.18 -6.45
C HIS A 19 -9.06 7.21 -7.91
N ALA A 20 -9.96 8.14 -8.27
CA ALA A 20 -10.44 8.29 -9.64
C ALA A 20 -9.30 8.63 -10.63
N CYS A 21 -8.39 9.53 -10.23
CA CYS A 21 -7.19 9.83 -11.04
C CYS A 21 -6.29 8.59 -11.19
N LEU A 22 -6.05 7.84 -10.10
CA LEU A 22 -5.27 6.59 -10.18
C LEU A 22 -5.94 5.57 -11.09
N GLU A 23 -7.26 5.48 -11.07
CA GLU A 23 -8.01 4.56 -11.91
C GLU A 23 -7.90 4.90 -13.40
N GLN A 24 -7.93 6.18 -13.77
CA GLN A 24 -7.68 6.59 -15.16
C GLN A 24 -6.28 6.12 -15.65
N LEU A 25 -5.27 6.23 -14.78
CA LEU A 25 -3.93 5.73 -15.08
C LEU A 25 -3.90 4.20 -15.23
N ARG A 26 -4.68 3.47 -14.43
CA ARG A 26 -4.79 2.01 -14.55
C ARG A 26 -5.49 1.58 -15.83
N ILE A 27 -6.58 2.26 -16.22
CA ILE A 27 -7.30 2.00 -17.48
C ILE A 27 -6.35 2.19 -18.67
N LYS A 28 -5.60 3.30 -18.68
CA LYS A 28 -4.60 3.55 -19.72
C LYS A 28 -3.52 2.47 -19.73
N ALA A 29 -2.97 2.13 -18.57
CA ALA A 29 -1.95 1.08 -18.46
C ALA A 29 -2.46 -0.29 -18.94
N GLU A 30 -3.72 -0.63 -18.68
CA GLU A 30 -4.32 -1.87 -19.16
C GLU A 30 -4.50 -1.87 -20.68
N ALA A 31 -4.94 -0.76 -21.27
CA ALA A 31 -5.07 -0.60 -22.72
C ALA A 31 -3.72 -0.69 -23.44
N ASP A 32 -2.68 -0.05 -22.87
CA ASP A 32 -1.33 -0.01 -23.45
C ASP A 32 -0.49 -1.27 -23.10
N ALA A 33 -1.08 -2.25 -22.39
CA ALA A 33 -0.37 -3.38 -21.77
C ALA A 33 0.87 -2.95 -20.93
N GLY A 34 0.80 -1.73 -20.40
CA GLY A 34 1.83 -1.06 -19.63
C GLY A 34 1.72 -1.26 -18.13
N ARG A 35 2.53 -0.49 -17.41
CA ARG A 35 2.60 -0.51 -15.95
C ARG A 35 1.64 0.50 -15.34
N GLY A 36 0.89 0.06 -14.34
CA GLY A 36 -0.01 0.90 -13.55
C GLY A 36 0.74 1.91 -12.67
N PRO A 37 0.00 2.83 -12.01
CA PRO A 37 0.59 3.87 -11.19
C PRO A 37 1.35 3.32 -9.98
N VAL A 38 2.45 3.98 -9.61
CA VAL A 38 3.20 3.72 -8.36
C VAL A 38 2.99 4.93 -7.46
N THR A 39 2.25 4.74 -6.37
CA THR A 39 1.86 5.82 -5.46
C THR A 39 2.56 5.67 -4.13
N LEU A 40 3.31 6.69 -3.72
CA LEU A 40 3.97 6.77 -2.42
C LEU A 40 3.22 7.75 -1.52
N VAL A 41 2.75 7.29 -0.35
CA VAL A 41 2.09 8.12 0.64
C VAL A 41 3.12 8.58 1.66
N VAL A 42 3.42 9.88 1.68
CA VAL A 42 4.45 10.49 2.55
C VAL A 42 3.83 11.50 3.52
N GLY A 43 4.49 11.71 4.66
CA GLY A 43 4.10 12.69 5.66
C GLY A 43 4.61 12.33 7.06
N PRO A 44 4.50 13.25 8.03
CA PRO A 44 4.96 13.02 9.40
C PRO A 44 4.13 11.92 10.10
N MET A 45 4.52 11.57 11.32
CA MET A 45 3.75 10.63 12.15
C MET A 45 2.35 11.20 12.45
N ASP A 46 1.38 10.31 12.67
CA ASP A 46 0.02 10.63 13.13
C ASP A 46 -0.86 11.50 12.21
N VAL A 47 -0.56 11.54 10.90
CA VAL A 47 -1.42 12.22 9.89
C VAL A 47 -2.39 11.30 9.14
N GLY A 48 -2.47 10.02 9.53
CA GLY A 48 -3.41 9.05 8.94
C GLY A 48 -2.96 8.39 7.62
N LYS A 49 -1.65 8.31 7.35
CA LYS A 49 -1.09 7.71 6.12
C LYS A 49 -1.57 6.27 5.87
N SER A 50 -1.53 5.42 6.90
CA SER A 50 -2.00 4.04 6.81
C SER A 50 -3.50 3.97 6.52
N THR A 51 -4.30 4.89 7.08
CA THR A 51 -5.74 5.00 6.83
C THR A 51 -6.02 5.36 5.37
N VAL A 52 -5.34 6.38 4.84
CA VAL A 52 -5.49 6.79 3.44
C VAL A 52 -5.07 5.65 2.50
N THR A 53 -3.94 4.99 2.79
CA THR A 53 -3.47 3.84 2.01
C THR A 53 -4.51 2.71 1.99
N ARG A 54 -5.09 2.36 3.14
CA ARG A 54 -6.16 1.36 3.24
C ARG A 54 -7.41 1.75 2.45
N ILE A 55 -7.82 3.02 2.47
CA ILE A 55 -8.97 3.53 1.69
C ILE A 55 -8.70 3.36 0.18
N LEU A 56 -7.54 3.81 -0.31
CA LEU A 56 -7.20 3.74 -1.73
C LEU A 56 -7.10 2.30 -2.24
N LEU A 57 -6.51 1.40 -1.44
CA LEU A 57 -6.44 -0.04 -1.73
C LEU A 57 -7.82 -0.68 -1.77
N ASN A 58 -8.70 -0.35 -0.81
CA ASN A 58 -10.08 -0.85 -0.79
C ASN A 58 -10.88 -0.39 -2.00
N TYR A 59 -10.76 0.88 -2.40
CA TYR A 59 -11.43 1.38 -3.60
C TYR A 59 -10.94 0.64 -4.85
N ALA A 60 -9.63 0.42 -4.98
CA ALA A 60 -9.06 -0.37 -6.08
C ALA A 60 -9.59 -1.81 -6.09
N ALA A 61 -9.61 -2.49 -4.95
CA ALA A 61 -10.15 -3.84 -4.85
C ALA A 61 -11.65 -3.91 -5.21
N ARG A 62 -12.44 -2.91 -4.82
CA ARG A 62 -13.86 -2.79 -5.19
C ARG A 62 -14.07 -2.59 -6.69
N MET A 63 -13.12 -1.95 -7.38
CA MET A 63 -13.11 -1.84 -8.85
C MET A 63 -12.52 -3.08 -9.55
N GLY A 64 -12.26 -4.16 -8.81
CA GLY A 64 -11.73 -5.41 -9.36
C GLY A 64 -10.25 -5.35 -9.73
N ARG A 65 -9.53 -4.28 -9.32
CA ARG A 65 -8.08 -4.15 -9.44
C ARG A 65 -7.38 -5.03 -8.40
N ARG A 66 -6.10 -5.34 -8.66
CA ARG A 66 -5.23 -6.12 -7.78
C ARG A 66 -3.92 -5.38 -7.50
N PRO A 67 -3.96 -4.21 -6.84
CA PRO A 67 -2.75 -3.44 -6.55
C PRO A 67 -1.87 -4.20 -5.55
N ILE A 68 -0.57 -3.94 -5.62
CA ILE A 68 0.38 -4.39 -4.61
C ILE A 68 0.44 -3.32 -3.51
N TYR A 69 0.11 -3.70 -2.28
CA TYR A 69 0.36 -2.89 -1.10
C TYR A 69 1.79 -3.12 -0.63
N VAL A 70 2.54 -2.05 -0.44
CA VAL A 70 3.87 -2.08 0.16
C VAL A 70 3.84 -1.24 1.44
N ASP A 71 4.39 -1.77 2.52
CA ASP A 71 4.49 -1.11 3.81
C ASP A 71 5.97 -1.01 4.21
N LEU A 72 6.46 0.22 4.23
CA LEU A 72 7.84 0.54 4.60
C LEU A 72 7.96 1.00 6.06
N ASP A 73 6.84 1.11 6.80
CA ASP A 73 6.86 1.51 8.21
C ASP A 73 7.31 0.33 9.10
N VAL A 74 8.58 0.37 9.50
CA VAL A 74 9.18 -0.63 10.40
C VAL A 74 8.69 -0.55 11.83
N GLY A 75 8.07 0.55 12.24
CA GLY A 75 7.57 0.76 13.59
C GLY A 75 6.14 0.23 13.78
N GLN A 76 5.25 0.61 12.86
CA GLN A 76 3.80 0.36 12.93
C GLN A 76 3.26 -0.37 11.69
N GLY A 77 4.09 -1.18 11.04
CA GLY A 77 3.70 -1.93 9.84
C GLY A 77 2.49 -2.85 10.06
N GLN A 78 1.63 -2.94 9.05
CA GLN A 78 0.37 -3.69 9.08
C GLN A 78 0.46 -5.11 8.48
N ILE A 79 1.60 -5.45 7.86
CA ILE A 79 1.77 -6.69 7.12
C ILE A 79 2.36 -7.81 7.98
N SER A 80 3.28 -7.49 8.89
CA SER A 80 3.97 -8.49 9.70
C SER A 80 4.37 -7.89 11.05
N ILE A 81 5.31 -8.55 11.74
CA ILE A 81 5.81 -8.11 13.04
C ILE A 81 6.58 -6.79 12.96
N PRO A 82 6.66 -6.01 14.05
CA PRO A 82 7.49 -4.81 14.11
C PRO A 82 8.95 -5.09 13.72
N GLY A 83 9.59 -4.11 13.08
CA GLY A 83 10.94 -4.23 12.54
C GLY A 83 10.98 -4.97 11.20
N THR A 84 9.88 -4.99 10.46
CA THR A 84 9.82 -5.56 9.11
C THR A 84 9.30 -4.53 8.11
N ILE A 85 9.68 -4.70 6.86
CA ILE A 85 8.99 -4.10 5.72
C ILE A 85 8.30 -5.21 4.94
N GLY A 86 7.14 -4.94 4.37
CA GLY A 86 6.33 -5.96 3.71
C GLY A 86 5.70 -5.51 2.39
N ALA A 87 5.33 -6.48 1.56
CA ALA A 87 4.46 -6.28 0.42
C ALA A 87 3.45 -7.41 0.27
N VAL A 88 2.20 -7.08 -0.08
CA VAL A 88 1.12 -8.05 -0.30
C VAL A 88 0.24 -7.61 -1.46
N MET A 89 -0.27 -8.57 -2.23
CA MET A 89 -1.23 -8.29 -3.30
C MET A 89 -2.64 -8.20 -2.71
N VAL A 90 -3.32 -7.08 -2.94
CA VAL A 90 -4.67 -6.86 -2.43
C VAL A 90 -5.69 -7.26 -3.49
N GLU A 91 -6.36 -8.39 -3.29
CA GLU A 91 -7.38 -8.89 -4.23
C GLU A 91 -8.82 -8.66 -3.76
N ARG A 92 -9.00 -8.47 -2.45
CA ARG A 92 -10.30 -8.28 -1.81
C ARG A 92 -10.22 -7.08 -0.86
N PRO A 93 -11.33 -6.35 -0.66
CA PRO A 93 -11.38 -5.31 0.36
C PRO A 93 -10.99 -5.87 1.74
N ALA A 94 -10.34 -5.03 2.54
CA ALA A 94 -9.99 -5.37 3.91
C ALA A 94 -11.23 -5.71 4.73
N SER A 95 -11.14 -6.78 5.52
CA SER A 95 -12.06 -7.03 6.64
C SER A 95 -12.04 -5.84 7.59
N VAL A 96 -13.17 -5.51 8.21
CA VAL A 96 -13.27 -4.42 9.18
C VAL A 96 -12.35 -4.70 10.37
N ASP A 97 -12.40 -5.94 10.87
CA ASP A 97 -11.69 -6.38 12.07
C ASP A 97 -10.23 -6.78 11.76
N GLU A 98 -10.01 -7.59 10.72
CA GLU A 98 -8.72 -8.25 10.47
C GLU A 98 -7.83 -7.53 9.43
N GLY A 99 -8.36 -6.54 8.71
CA GLY A 99 -7.59 -5.85 7.66
C GLY A 99 -7.49 -6.66 6.36
N PHE A 100 -6.39 -6.48 5.62
CA PHE A 100 -6.17 -7.16 4.34
C PHE A 100 -5.78 -8.64 4.53
N SER A 101 -6.23 -9.48 3.59
CA SER A 101 -5.82 -10.89 3.58
C SER A 101 -4.32 -11.00 3.28
N GLN A 102 -3.56 -11.56 4.22
CA GLN A 102 -2.11 -11.74 4.10
C GLN A 102 -1.75 -13.04 3.38
N GLN A 103 -2.25 -13.24 2.17
CA GLN A 103 -1.91 -14.42 1.36
C GLN A 103 -0.55 -14.22 0.68
N ALA A 104 0.43 -15.06 1.05
CA ALA A 104 1.79 -15.04 0.52
C ALA A 104 2.43 -13.62 0.51
N PRO A 105 2.58 -12.98 1.69
CA PRO A 105 3.26 -11.70 1.80
C PRO A 105 4.76 -11.87 1.55
N LEU A 106 5.36 -10.87 0.92
CA LEU A 106 6.81 -10.71 0.87
C LEU A 106 7.22 -9.90 2.09
N VAL A 107 8.10 -10.42 2.94
CA VAL A 107 8.50 -9.75 4.18
C VAL A 107 10.02 -9.77 4.29
N TYR A 108 10.61 -8.62 4.62
CA TYR A 108 12.02 -8.51 4.98
C TYR A 108 12.16 -8.00 6.41
N HIS A 109 13.03 -8.66 7.18
CA HIS A 109 13.31 -8.28 8.55
C HIS A 109 14.44 -7.24 8.60
N TYR A 110 14.10 -6.04 9.07
CA TYR A 110 15.04 -4.95 9.31
C TYR A 110 15.66 -5.01 10.73
N GLY A 111 14.93 -5.56 11.71
CA GLY A 111 15.44 -5.80 13.06
C GLY A 111 15.45 -4.58 13.98
N ASN A 112 15.01 -3.41 13.50
CA ASN A 112 14.91 -2.19 14.29
C ASN A 112 13.54 -1.51 14.10
N LYS A 113 13.05 -0.83 15.13
CA LYS A 113 11.78 -0.08 15.06
C LYS A 113 11.91 1.33 14.49
N SER A 114 13.14 1.79 14.22
CA SER A 114 13.41 3.11 13.68
C SER A 114 14.31 3.00 12.45
N MET A 115 13.86 3.57 11.34
CA MET A 115 14.58 3.57 10.07
C MET A 115 15.97 4.22 10.18
N GLY A 116 16.16 5.17 11.11
CA GLY A 116 17.40 5.92 11.26
C GLY A 116 18.58 5.12 11.84
N GLN A 117 18.34 3.92 12.41
CA GLN A 117 19.42 3.13 13.04
C GLN A 117 20.45 2.60 12.03
N ASN A 118 20.01 2.17 10.85
CA ASN A 118 20.88 1.68 9.79
C ASN A 118 20.23 1.93 8.42
N LEU A 119 20.32 3.18 7.97
CA LEU A 119 19.69 3.63 6.72
C LEU A 119 20.24 2.88 5.48
N THR A 120 21.52 2.53 5.47
CA THR A 120 22.13 1.76 4.38
C THR A 120 21.50 0.38 4.25
N PHE A 121 21.32 -0.32 5.37
CA PHE A 121 20.63 -1.61 5.38
C PHE A 121 19.16 -1.47 4.99
N PHE A 122 18.46 -0.47 5.53
CA PHE A 122 17.07 -0.20 5.17
C PHE A 122 16.90 0.02 3.65
N ASN A 123 17.73 0.88 3.05
CA ASN A 123 17.72 1.12 1.61
C ASN A 123 18.01 -0.16 0.81
N THR A 124 18.94 -1.00 1.29
CA THR A 124 19.23 -2.29 0.66
C THR A 124 18.00 -3.21 0.64
N LEU A 125 17.26 -3.27 1.76
CA LEU A 125 16.03 -4.05 1.84
C LEU A 125 14.93 -3.50 0.92
N VAL A 126 14.76 -2.18 0.87
CA VAL A 126 13.82 -1.52 -0.04
C VAL A 126 14.17 -1.81 -1.50
N SER A 127 15.44 -1.75 -1.88
CA SER A 127 15.89 -2.11 -3.24
C SER A 127 15.57 -3.56 -3.58
N ARG A 128 15.85 -4.51 -2.68
CA ARG A 128 15.50 -5.93 -2.90
C ARG A 128 14.00 -6.15 -2.99
N MET A 129 13.22 -5.47 -2.16
CA MET A 129 11.76 -5.53 -2.26
C MET A 129 11.26 -4.99 -3.60
N ALA A 130 11.81 -3.87 -4.07
CA ALA A 130 11.41 -3.26 -5.34
C ALA A 130 11.65 -4.21 -6.53
N GLU A 131 12.80 -4.90 -6.55
CA GLU A 131 13.13 -5.92 -7.56
C GLU A 131 12.09 -7.05 -7.58
N VAL A 132 11.83 -7.68 -6.43
CA VAL A 132 10.88 -8.80 -6.34
C VAL A 132 9.45 -8.35 -6.68
N VAL A 133 9.05 -7.16 -6.26
CA VAL A 133 7.74 -6.59 -6.60
C VAL A 133 7.64 -6.35 -8.11
N HIS A 134 8.70 -5.86 -8.77
CA HIS A 134 8.72 -5.67 -10.22
C HIS A 134 8.61 -6.99 -10.98
N ASP A 135 9.31 -8.03 -10.53
CA ASP A 135 9.20 -9.37 -11.13
C ASP A 135 7.78 -9.93 -10.98
N ARG A 136 7.17 -9.76 -9.80
CA ARG A 136 5.78 -10.16 -9.54
C ARG A 136 4.78 -9.39 -10.41
N MET A 137 5.02 -8.10 -10.66
CA MET A 137 4.21 -7.32 -11.60
C MET A 137 4.35 -7.84 -13.03
N ARG A 138 5.57 -8.09 -13.50
CA ARG A 138 5.82 -8.61 -14.87
C ARG A 138 5.15 -9.97 -15.09
N ALA A 139 5.14 -10.82 -14.07
CA ALA A 139 4.51 -12.13 -14.14
C ALA A 139 2.97 -12.08 -14.20
N ASN A 140 2.34 -11.01 -13.71
CA ASN A 140 0.88 -10.89 -13.65
C ASN A 140 0.40 -9.58 -14.26
N LYS A 141 -0.10 -9.65 -15.51
CA LYS A 141 -0.60 -8.48 -16.27
C LYS A 141 -1.64 -7.66 -15.50
N LYS A 142 -2.52 -8.31 -14.75
CA LYS A 142 -3.57 -7.63 -13.97
C LYS A 142 -2.97 -6.87 -12.78
N ALA A 143 -2.02 -7.47 -12.07
CA ALA A 143 -1.29 -6.77 -11.01
C ALA A 143 -0.41 -5.64 -11.58
N ASN A 144 0.20 -5.86 -12.75
CA ASN A 144 1.01 -4.85 -13.44
C ASN A 144 0.21 -3.58 -13.72
N ALA A 145 -0.96 -3.72 -14.36
CA ALA A 145 -1.83 -2.59 -14.68
C ALA A 145 -2.48 -1.96 -13.43
N SER A 146 -2.66 -2.73 -12.36
CA SER A 146 -3.25 -2.24 -11.10
C SER A 146 -2.31 -1.34 -10.29
N GLY A 147 -0.99 -1.48 -10.48
CA GLY A 147 0.00 -0.62 -9.86
C GLY A 147 0.33 -0.98 -8.41
N ILE A 148 1.00 -0.05 -7.73
CA ILE A 148 1.53 -0.21 -6.37
C ILE A 148 1.09 0.98 -5.51
N ILE A 149 0.70 0.72 -4.25
CA ILE A 149 0.51 1.76 -3.24
C ILE A 149 1.45 1.49 -2.08
N ILE A 150 2.27 2.48 -1.73
CA ILE A 150 3.36 2.38 -0.76
C ILE A 150 3.06 3.28 0.44
N ASN A 151 3.00 2.69 1.64
CA ASN A 151 2.96 3.39 2.92
C ASN A 151 4.39 3.55 3.48
N THR A 152 4.68 4.71 4.07
CA THR A 152 5.97 5.03 4.71
C THR A 152 5.84 5.30 6.19
#